data_AF-A0A6J2SUQ6-F1
#
_entry.id   AF-A0A6J2SUQ6-F1
#
_cell.length_a   1.000
_cell.length_b   1.000
_cell.length_c   1.000
_cell.angle_alpha   90.00
_cell.angle_beta   90.00
_cell.angle_gamma   90.00
#
_symmetry.space_group_name_H-M   'P 1'
#
loop_
_entity.id
_entity.type
_entity.pdbx_description
1 polymer ?
#
loop_
_entity_poly.entity_id
_entity_poly.type
_entity_poly.pdbx_seq_one_letter_code
_entity_poly.pdbx_strand_id
1 'polypeptide(L)'
;MPPTKIESNPIEKIATNRSMLSVNPELRSLIVELMLPRIENLRKIVSTRFVSEAEAANDTDAAEDWWPDYSIYSHLHYMTEMNGLLHLMINSLRGMTDELLTIGVKFQAFVFDNFKPHQTAKEQVEANPAEEKQKILNRYLLAQSLIKDMVTFVTCCSRKCSKLLTQRKDYFERASETKDMEDRIRLKIFDERSFSQMHRRMVSLKSFVEDFCNLFESDQSPSDQQETSVVSPAKEIST
;
A
#
# COMPACT_ATOMS: atom_id res chain seq x y z
N MET A 1 30.70 -29.23 20.38
CA MET A 1 29.97 -28.84 19.15
C MET A 1 29.45 -27.43 19.35
N PRO A 2 29.90 -26.43 18.59
CA PRO A 2 29.28 -25.11 18.60
C PRO A 2 27.98 -25.12 17.77
N PRO A 3 26.99 -24.29 18.10
CA PRO A 3 25.76 -24.18 17.33
C PRO A 3 26.04 -23.51 15.98
N THR A 4 25.50 -24.12 14.94
CA THR A 4 25.56 -23.72 13.55
C THR A 4 25.05 -22.29 13.38
N LYS A 5 25.90 -21.37 12.92
CA LYS A 5 25.45 -20.04 12.45
C LYS A 5 24.54 -20.26 11.26
N ILE A 6 23.25 -20.02 11.45
CA ILE A 6 22.31 -19.86 10.35
C ILE A 6 22.73 -18.57 9.65
N GLU A 7 23.35 -18.68 8.48
CA GLU A 7 23.55 -17.54 7.60
C GLU A 7 22.17 -17.04 7.18
N SER A 8 21.77 -15.93 7.80
CA SER A 8 20.61 -15.13 7.42
C SER A 8 20.65 -14.86 5.91
N ASN A 9 19.57 -15.23 5.23
CA ASN A 9 19.37 -15.05 3.80
C ASN A 9 19.80 -13.64 3.33
N PRO A 10 20.50 -13.49 2.21
CA PRO A 10 20.95 -12.19 1.70
C PRO A 10 19.80 -11.22 1.37
N ILE A 11 18.56 -11.70 1.36
CA ILE A 11 17.34 -10.90 1.12
C ILE A 11 16.99 -10.04 2.35
N GLU A 12 17.24 -10.50 3.59
CA GLU A 12 16.93 -9.71 4.80
C GLU A 12 17.90 -8.54 5.02
N LYS A 13 19.13 -8.63 4.49
CA LYS A 13 20.11 -7.51 4.55
C LYS A 13 19.81 -6.37 3.58
N ILE A 14 18.85 -6.53 2.65
CA ILE A 14 18.48 -5.47 1.69
C ILE A 14 17.40 -4.54 2.28
N ALA A 15 16.68 -4.97 3.33
CA ALA A 15 15.60 -4.18 3.92
C ALA A 15 16.07 -3.04 4.84
N THR A 16 17.29 -3.10 5.38
CA THR A 16 17.76 -2.20 6.44
C THR A 16 18.53 -0.96 5.97
N ASN A 17 18.78 -0.81 4.66
CA ASN A 17 19.42 0.38 4.08
C ASN A 17 18.52 1.08 3.04
N ARG A 18 17.21 1.22 3.32
CA ARG A 18 16.37 2.17 2.57
C ARG A 18 16.68 3.59 3.06
N SER A 19 17.84 4.11 2.69
CA SER A 19 18.16 5.53 2.91
C SER A 19 17.10 6.38 2.21
N MET A 20 16.43 7.23 2.98
CA MET A 20 15.30 8.04 2.54
C MET A 20 15.67 8.95 1.37
N LEU A 21 14.69 9.19 0.49
CA LEU A 21 14.84 10.15 -0.59
C LEU A 21 14.46 11.55 -0.07
N SER A 22 15.46 12.41 0.11
CA SER A 22 15.21 13.83 0.36
C SER A 22 14.65 14.47 -0.91
N VAL A 23 13.35 14.77 -0.89
CA VAL A 23 12.61 15.49 -1.94
C VAL A 23 12.35 16.93 -1.49
N ASN A 24 12.02 17.81 -2.44
CA ASN A 24 11.59 19.15 -2.07
C ASN A 24 10.27 19.10 -1.25
N PRO A 25 10.03 20.08 -0.36
CA PRO A 25 8.84 20.08 0.51
C PRO A 25 7.51 20.03 -0.27
N GLU A 26 7.46 20.63 -1.45
CA GLU A 26 6.27 20.65 -2.32
C GLU A 26 5.90 19.24 -2.82
N LEU A 27 6.86 18.45 -3.30
CA LEU A 27 6.60 17.09 -3.75
C LEU A 27 6.26 16.16 -2.58
N ARG A 28 6.88 16.37 -1.42
CA ARG A 28 6.52 15.66 -0.18
C ARG A 28 5.06 15.95 0.20
N SER A 29 4.67 17.23 0.22
CA SER A 29 3.30 17.64 0.54
C SER A 29 2.30 17.00 -0.41
N LEU A 30 2.60 16.98 -1.71
CA LEU A 30 1.74 16.36 -2.73
C LEU A 30 1.56 14.85 -2.50
N ILE A 31 2.64 14.13 -2.17
CA ILE A 31 2.56 12.69 -1.88
C ILE A 31 1.67 12.45 -0.66
N VAL A 32 1.86 13.19 0.42
CA VAL A 32 1.06 13.05 1.65
C VAL A 32 -0.41 13.38 1.37
N GLU A 33 -0.68 14.51 0.71
CA GLU A 33 -2.03 14.96 0.38
C GLU A 33 -2.81 13.92 -0.43
N LEU A 34 -2.17 13.30 -1.42
CA LEU A 34 -2.84 12.37 -2.33
C LEU A 34 -2.87 10.94 -1.81
N MET A 35 -1.81 10.47 -1.14
CA MET A 35 -1.67 9.05 -0.77
C MET A 35 -2.20 8.72 0.63
N LEU A 36 -2.11 9.63 1.60
CA LEU A 36 -2.58 9.35 2.96
C LEU A 36 -4.09 9.03 3.02
N PRO A 37 -4.98 9.77 2.35
CA PRO A 37 -6.41 9.41 2.31
C PRO A 37 -6.66 8.04 1.67
N ARG A 38 -5.79 7.59 0.75
CA ARG A 38 -5.90 6.28 0.10
C ARG A 38 -5.51 5.16 1.05
N ILE A 39 -4.46 5.34 1.85
CA ILE A 39 -4.06 4.39 2.89
C ILE A 39 -5.21 4.20 3.89
N GLU A 40 -5.90 5.28 4.29
CA GLU A 40 -7.03 5.20 5.21
C GLU A 40 -8.21 4.41 4.63
N ASN A 41 -8.56 4.65 3.37
CA ASN A 41 -9.62 3.90 2.70
C ASN A 41 -9.25 2.41 2.53
N LEU A 42 -8.00 2.10 2.19
CA LEU A 42 -7.53 0.73 2.13
C LEU A 42 -7.52 0.06 3.52
N ARG A 43 -7.17 0.80 4.58
CA ARG A 43 -7.24 0.31 5.97
C ARG A 43 -8.68 -0.07 6.35
N LYS A 44 -9.68 0.71 5.94
CA LYS A 44 -11.10 0.36 6.14
C LYS A 44 -11.43 -0.98 5.50
N ILE A 45 -11.01 -1.21 4.25
CA ILE A 45 -11.25 -2.48 3.56
C ILE A 45 -10.53 -3.65 4.24
N VAL A 46 -9.25 -3.48 4.56
CA VAL A 46 -8.43 -4.53 5.18
C VAL A 46 -8.95 -4.92 6.57
N SER A 47 -9.63 -4.02 7.26
CA SER A 47 -10.27 -4.29 8.55
C SER A 47 -11.51 -5.20 8.50
N THR A 48 -12.02 -5.50 7.29
CA THR A 48 -13.17 -6.39 7.11
C THR A 48 -12.79 -7.86 7.26
N ARG A 49 -13.73 -8.68 7.73
CA ARG A 49 -13.61 -10.13 7.93
C ARG A 49 -14.84 -10.83 7.39
N PHE A 50 -14.63 -11.99 6.79
CA PHE A 50 -15.71 -12.90 6.42
C PHE A 50 -15.99 -13.81 7.62
N VAL A 51 -17.21 -13.77 8.14
CA VAL A 51 -17.60 -14.45 9.37
C VAL A 51 -18.78 -15.36 9.04
N SER A 52 -18.69 -16.63 9.45
CA SER A 52 -19.85 -17.52 9.41
C SER A 52 -20.83 -17.09 10.49
N GLU A 53 -22.07 -16.88 10.10
CA GLU A 53 -23.19 -16.72 11.01
C GLU A 53 -23.49 -18.13 11.55
N ALA A 54 -22.78 -18.52 12.60
CA ALA A 54 -23.03 -19.80 13.25
C ALA A 54 -24.50 -19.80 13.73
N GLU A 55 -25.27 -20.77 13.24
CA GLU A 55 -26.69 -21.09 13.51
C GLU A 55 -27.21 -20.43 14.81
N ALA A 56 -27.57 -19.16 14.70
CA ALA A 56 -28.01 -18.36 15.84
C ALA A 56 -29.52 -18.51 16.04
N ALA A 57 -30.05 -19.73 15.97
CA ALA A 57 -31.33 -20.11 16.52
C ALA A 57 -31.49 -21.63 16.38
N ASN A 58 -31.72 -22.29 17.50
CA ASN A 58 -32.37 -23.61 17.50
C ASN A 58 -33.70 -23.46 16.75
N ASP A 59 -33.80 -23.92 15.51
CA ASP A 59 -35.08 -24.25 14.91
C ASP A 59 -34.97 -25.54 14.11
N THR A 60 -35.59 -26.54 14.70
CA THR A 60 -36.05 -27.79 14.09
C THR A 60 -36.97 -27.51 12.91
N ASP A 61 -36.87 -28.37 11.89
CA ASP A 61 -37.80 -28.51 10.75
C ASP A 61 -37.67 -27.57 9.55
N ALA A 62 -36.49 -27.55 8.94
CA ALA A 62 -36.46 -27.27 7.51
C ALA A 62 -35.42 -28.11 6.77
N ALA A 63 -35.82 -28.63 5.62
CA ALA A 63 -34.93 -29.04 4.55
C ALA A 63 -34.22 -27.81 3.93
N GLU A 64 -33.73 -26.91 4.80
CA GLU A 64 -33.14 -25.62 4.53
C GLU A 64 -31.64 -25.75 4.36
N ASP A 65 -31.12 -24.82 3.55
CA ASP A 65 -29.75 -24.68 3.10
C ASP A 65 -28.71 -25.08 4.17
N TRP A 66 -28.14 -26.29 4.04
CA TRP A 66 -27.18 -26.87 5.00
C TRP A 66 -25.84 -26.11 5.06
N TRP A 67 -25.64 -25.12 4.18
CA TRP A 67 -24.43 -24.32 4.13
C TRP A 67 -24.60 -23.03 4.95
N PRO A 68 -23.76 -22.79 5.97
CA PRO A 68 -23.95 -21.66 6.88
C PRO A 68 -23.93 -20.34 6.13
N ASP A 69 -24.77 -19.39 6.55
CA ASP A 69 -24.71 -18.04 6.01
C ASP A 69 -23.44 -17.34 6.50
N TYR A 70 -22.97 -16.37 5.71
CA TYR A 70 -21.77 -15.61 6.00
C TYR A 70 -22.07 -14.11 5.90
N SER A 71 -21.54 -13.34 6.84
CA SER A 71 -21.55 -11.89 6.79
C SER A 71 -20.14 -11.30 6.72
N ILE A 72 -20.07 -10.04 6.29
CA ILE A 72 -18.83 -9.28 6.23
C ILE A 72 -18.81 -8.29 7.38
N TYR A 73 -18.05 -8.65 8.41
CA TYR A 73 -17.91 -7.82 9.61
C TYR A 73 -16.70 -6.90 9.51
N SER A 74 -16.87 -5.62 9.80
CA SER A 74 -15.80 -4.70 10.19
C SER A 74 -16.27 -3.90 11.41
N HIS A 75 -15.34 -3.61 12.31
CA HIS A 75 -15.59 -2.67 13.41
C HIS A 75 -15.89 -1.24 12.92
N LEU A 76 -15.62 -0.94 11.64
CA LEU A 76 -15.88 0.35 11.01
C LEU A 76 -17.17 0.36 10.18
N HIS A 77 -17.63 -0.80 9.70
CA HIS A 77 -18.82 -0.92 8.87
C HIS A 77 -19.46 -2.31 9.04
N TYR A 78 -20.77 -2.34 9.27
CA TYR A 78 -21.54 -3.57 9.13
C TYR A 78 -21.96 -3.73 7.66
N MET A 79 -21.48 -4.79 6.99
CA MET A 79 -21.85 -5.11 5.61
C MET A 79 -22.41 -6.54 5.58
N THR A 80 -23.66 -6.67 5.19
CA THR A 80 -24.29 -8.00 5.09
C THR A 80 -23.85 -8.77 3.86
N GLU A 81 -23.30 -8.09 2.84
CA GLU A 81 -23.10 -8.71 1.52
C GLU A 81 -21.77 -8.39 0.84
N MET A 82 -21.26 -9.38 0.10
CA MET A 82 -20.09 -9.26 -0.78
C MET A 82 -20.22 -8.17 -1.84
N ASN A 83 -21.46 -7.86 -2.25
CA ASN A 83 -21.74 -6.75 -3.17
C ASN A 83 -21.31 -5.40 -2.58
N GLY A 84 -21.63 -5.16 -1.31
CA GLY A 84 -21.24 -3.93 -0.59
C GLY A 84 -19.73 -3.78 -0.48
N LEU A 85 -19.02 -4.87 -0.18
CA LEU A 85 -17.55 -4.86 -0.11
C LEU A 85 -16.91 -4.55 -1.47
N LEU A 86 -17.38 -5.18 -2.56
CA LEU A 86 -16.86 -4.92 -3.91
C LEU A 86 -17.08 -3.46 -4.32
N HIS A 87 -18.24 -2.89 -4.00
CA HIS A 87 -18.52 -1.47 -4.22
C HIS A 87 -17.58 -0.56 -3.43
N LEU A 88 -17.35 -0.85 -2.15
CA LEU A 88 -16.41 -0.11 -1.31
C LEU A 88 -14.98 -0.16 -1.90
N MET A 89 -14.53 -1.33 -2.37
CA MET A 89 -13.23 -1.50 -3.01
C MET A 89 -13.11 -0.64 -4.29
N ILE A 90 -14.10 -0.70 -5.18
CA ILE A 90 -14.09 0.11 -6.42
C ILE A 90 -14.02 1.59 -6.10
N ASN A 91 -14.82 2.06 -5.13
CA ASN A 91 -14.82 3.46 -4.74
C ASN A 91 -13.49 3.90 -4.14
N SER A 92 -12.83 3.04 -3.36
CA SER A 92 -11.52 3.33 -2.77
C SER A 92 -10.40 3.42 -3.80
N LEU A 93 -10.47 2.63 -4.88
CA LEU A 93 -9.51 2.63 -5.98
C LEU A 93 -9.75 3.77 -7.01
N ARG A 94 -10.92 4.42 -6.97
CA ARG A 94 -11.27 5.48 -7.91
C ARG A 94 -10.37 6.70 -7.73
N GLY A 95 -9.85 7.23 -8.84
CA GLY A 95 -8.96 8.40 -8.86
C GLY A 95 -7.51 8.12 -8.48
N MET A 96 -7.22 7.00 -7.81
CA MET A 96 -5.86 6.67 -7.36
C MET A 96 -4.85 6.55 -8.51
N THR A 97 -5.28 6.03 -9.67
CA THR A 97 -4.42 6.00 -10.87
C THR A 97 -4.01 7.40 -11.32
N ASP A 98 -4.96 8.34 -11.40
CA ASP A 98 -4.72 9.70 -11.89
C ASP A 98 -3.83 10.50 -10.91
N GLU A 99 -4.04 10.28 -9.62
CA GLU A 99 -3.21 10.84 -8.54
C GLU A 99 -1.77 10.35 -8.62
N LEU A 100 -1.57 9.03 -8.79
CA LEU A 100 -0.24 8.45 -8.96
C LEU A 100 0.45 8.97 -10.22
N LEU A 101 -0.28 9.13 -11.33
CA LEU A 101 0.25 9.73 -12.55
C LEU A 101 0.65 11.20 -12.33
N THR A 102 -0.15 11.95 -11.57
CA THR A 102 0.15 13.35 -11.21
C THR A 102 1.44 13.45 -10.41
N ILE A 103 1.62 12.57 -9.41
CA ILE A 103 2.87 12.42 -8.66
C ILE A 103 4.03 12.11 -9.62
N GLY A 104 3.85 11.15 -10.53
CA GLY A 104 4.85 10.76 -11.54
C GLY A 104 5.32 11.91 -12.43
N VAL A 105 4.39 12.74 -12.93
CA VAL A 105 4.72 13.93 -13.74
C VAL A 105 5.56 14.93 -12.95
N LYS A 106 5.24 15.16 -11.67
CA LYS A 106 6.02 16.06 -10.81
C LYS A 106 7.42 15.51 -10.53
N PHE A 107 7.55 14.20 -10.32
CA PHE A 107 8.87 13.56 -10.25
C PHE A 107 9.67 13.74 -11.55
N GLN A 108 9.03 13.60 -12.72
CA GLN A 108 9.71 13.79 -14.00
C GLN A 108 10.19 15.22 -14.22
N ALA A 109 9.36 16.22 -13.90
CA ALA A 109 9.75 17.62 -13.95
C ALA A 109 10.94 17.90 -13.02
N PHE A 110 10.88 17.41 -11.78
CA PHE A 110 11.98 17.55 -10.82
C PHE A 110 13.29 16.96 -11.34
N VAL A 111 13.24 15.76 -11.91
CA VAL A 111 14.43 15.10 -12.50
C VAL A 111 14.99 15.94 -13.64
N PHE A 112 14.14 16.44 -14.53
CA PHE A 112 14.55 17.26 -15.66
C PHE A 112 15.21 18.56 -15.23
N ASP A 113 14.68 19.24 -14.21
CA ASP A 113 15.20 20.54 -13.78
C ASP A 113 16.50 20.44 -12.96
N ASN A 114 16.68 19.38 -12.17
CA ASN A 114 17.83 19.23 -11.26
C ASN A 114 18.97 18.37 -11.82
N PHE A 115 18.68 17.47 -12.77
CA PHE A 115 19.63 16.50 -13.30
C PHE A 115 19.86 16.61 -14.80
N LYS A 116 19.40 17.69 -15.45
CA LYS A 116 19.84 18.05 -16.81
C LYS A 116 21.36 17.93 -16.92
N PRO A 117 21.89 17.32 -17.99
CA PRO A 117 23.30 17.46 -18.32
C PRO A 117 23.53 18.92 -18.70
N HIS A 118 24.15 19.71 -17.82
CA HIS A 118 24.78 20.95 -18.26
C HIS A 118 25.89 20.56 -19.24
N GLN A 119 25.62 20.69 -20.54
CA GLN A 119 26.61 20.61 -21.61
C GLN A 119 27.52 21.85 -21.66
N THR A 120 27.65 22.60 -20.57
CA THR A 120 28.64 23.67 -20.49
C THR A 120 29.81 23.18 -19.67
N ALA A 121 30.87 22.97 -20.42
CA ALA A 121 32.18 22.51 -20.03
C ALA A 121 32.82 23.32 -18.90
N LYS A 122 33.77 22.62 -18.27
CA LYS A 122 34.90 23.06 -17.44
C LYS A 122 34.67 23.14 -15.94
N GLU A 123 35.70 22.61 -15.27
CA GLU A 123 36.11 22.88 -13.89
C GLU A 123 35.24 22.20 -12.82
N GLN A 124 35.66 21.22 -12.03
CA GLN A 124 36.99 20.87 -11.50
C GLN A 124 37.05 19.38 -11.12
N VAL A 125 38.28 18.88 -11.10
CA VAL A 125 38.69 17.59 -10.53
C VAL A 125 38.65 17.71 -9.01
N GLU A 126 37.67 17.06 -8.38
CA GLU A 126 37.78 16.50 -7.03
C GLU A 126 36.75 15.37 -6.90
N ALA A 127 37.17 14.24 -6.34
CA ALA A 127 36.37 13.03 -6.30
C ALA A 127 35.10 13.19 -5.44
N ASN A 128 34.03 12.48 -5.84
CA ASN A 128 32.75 12.19 -5.17
C ASN A 128 31.45 12.99 -5.44
N PRO A 129 31.38 14.21 -5.98
CA PRO A 129 30.08 14.86 -6.20
C PRO A 129 29.28 14.26 -7.38
N ALA A 130 29.96 13.76 -8.41
CA ALA A 130 29.33 13.14 -9.58
C ALA A 130 28.69 11.78 -9.26
N GLU A 131 29.35 10.96 -8.42
CA GLU A 131 28.83 9.64 -8.02
C GLU A 131 27.61 9.77 -7.10
N GLU A 132 27.61 10.74 -6.19
CA GLU A 132 26.47 11.03 -5.32
C GLU A 132 25.28 11.56 -6.11
N LYS A 133 25.51 12.50 -7.04
CA LYS A 133 24.46 13.01 -7.95
C LYS A 133 23.86 11.88 -8.80
N GLN A 134 24.68 10.96 -9.31
CA GLN A 134 24.20 9.81 -10.08
C GLN A 134 23.41 8.82 -9.21
N LYS A 135 23.85 8.54 -7.98
CA LYS A 135 23.11 7.69 -7.04
C LYS A 135 21.74 8.26 -6.72
N ILE A 136 21.65 9.58 -6.51
CA ILE A 136 20.39 10.28 -6.26
C ILE A 136 19.47 10.19 -7.49
N LEU A 137 19.98 10.46 -8.69
CA LEU A 137 19.23 10.32 -9.95
C LEU A 137 18.65 8.90 -10.11
N ASN A 138 19.46 7.86 -9.88
CA ASN A 138 19.01 6.47 -9.97
C ASN A 138 17.85 6.16 -9.01
N ARG A 139 17.85 6.75 -7.81
CA ARG A 139 16.74 6.58 -6.85
C ARG A 139 15.47 7.28 -7.29
N TYR A 140 15.58 8.44 -7.92
CA TYR A 140 14.41 9.11 -8.53
C TYR A 140 13.82 8.32 -9.69
N LEU A 141 14.67 7.73 -10.54
CA LEU A 141 14.22 6.84 -11.61
C LEU A 141 13.54 5.57 -11.04
N LEU A 142 14.07 5.03 -9.94
CA LEU A 142 13.43 3.93 -9.22
C LEU A 142 12.04 4.34 -8.71
N ALA A 143 11.90 5.51 -8.07
CA ALA A 143 10.61 6.01 -7.61
C ALA A 143 9.58 6.15 -8.76
N GLN A 144 10.00 6.63 -9.94
CA GLN A 144 9.14 6.67 -11.13
C GLN A 144 8.71 5.27 -11.59
N SER A 145 9.63 4.29 -11.57
CA SER A 145 9.28 2.90 -11.87
C SER A 145 8.25 2.36 -10.88
N LEU A 146 8.41 2.62 -9.58
CA LEU A 146 7.46 2.20 -8.55
C LEU A 146 6.07 2.81 -8.77
N ILE A 147 5.99 4.10 -9.12
CA ILE A 147 4.72 4.77 -9.46
C ILE A 147 4.04 4.07 -10.64
N LYS A 148 4.80 3.73 -11.69
CA LYS A 148 4.26 3.01 -12.86
C LYS A 148 3.74 1.62 -12.48
N ASP A 149 4.47 0.90 -11.62
CA ASP A 149 4.06 -0.41 -11.13
C ASP A 149 2.79 -0.31 -10.28
N MET A 150 2.69 0.70 -9.41
CA MET A 150 1.49 0.99 -8.62
C MET A 150 0.28 1.33 -9.49
N VAL A 151 0.44 2.19 -10.50
CA VAL A 151 -0.62 2.53 -11.48
C VAL A 151 -1.14 1.26 -12.16
N THR A 152 -0.22 0.39 -12.59
CA THR A 152 -0.55 -0.89 -13.23
C THR A 152 -1.32 -1.78 -12.27
N PHE A 153 -0.85 -1.91 -11.03
CA PHE A 153 -1.47 -2.74 -10.00
C PHE A 153 -2.88 -2.26 -9.63
N VAL A 154 -3.06 -0.96 -9.39
CA VAL A 154 -4.36 -0.33 -9.06
C VAL A 154 -5.35 -0.54 -10.20
N THR A 155 -4.91 -0.32 -11.44
CA THR A 155 -5.74 -0.52 -12.64
C THR A 155 -6.18 -1.99 -12.76
N CYS A 156 -5.28 -2.93 -12.50
CA CYS A 156 -5.61 -4.36 -12.52
C CYS A 156 -6.59 -4.75 -11.41
N CYS A 157 -6.41 -4.20 -10.20
CA CYS A 157 -7.34 -4.44 -9.10
C CYS A 157 -8.74 -3.89 -9.41
N SER A 158 -8.84 -2.66 -9.92
CA SER A 158 -10.11 -2.03 -10.28
C SER A 158 -10.86 -2.86 -11.34
N ARG A 159 -10.18 -3.27 -12.41
CA ARG A 159 -10.77 -4.15 -13.44
C ARG A 159 -11.25 -5.48 -12.86
N LYS A 160 -10.48 -6.07 -11.95
CA LYS A 160 -10.84 -7.34 -11.31
C LYS A 160 -12.07 -7.18 -10.41
N CYS A 161 -12.17 -6.11 -9.63
CA CYS A 161 -13.36 -5.80 -8.82
C CYS A 161 -14.60 -5.70 -9.70
N SER A 162 -14.54 -4.92 -10.79
CA SER A 162 -15.68 -4.75 -11.70
C SER A 162 -16.11 -6.07 -12.33
N LYS A 163 -15.16 -6.91 -12.76
CA LYS A 163 -15.48 -8.24 -13.30
C LYS A 163 -16.17 -9.13 -12.27
N LEU A 164 -15.68 -9.16 -11.03
CA LEU A 164 -16.29 -9.95 -9.96
C LEU A 164 -17.68 -9.44 -9.61
N LEU A 165 -17.89 -8.12 -9.61
CA LEU A 165 -19.19 -7.50 -9.36
C LEU A 165 -20.22 -7.91 -10.42
N THR A 166 -19.85 -7.89 -11.70
CA THR A 166 -20.72 -8.38 -12.79
C THR A 166 -21.04 -9.86 -12.61
N GLN A 167 -20.02 -10.70 -12.42
CA GLN A 167 -20.22 -12.14 -12.24
C GLN A 167 -21.10 -12.47 -11.04
N ARG A 168 -20.94 -11.74 -9.94
CA ARG A 168 -21.78 -11.91 -8.75
C ARG A 168 -23.25 -11.63 -9.07
N LYS A 169 -23.54 -10.55 -9.80
CA LYS A 169 -24.92 -10.23 -10.23
C LYS A 169 -25.53 -11.36 -11.03
N ASP A 170 -24.80 -11.91 -12.00
CA ASP A 170 -25.28 -13.03 -12.83
C ASP A 170 -25.55 -14.30 -12.00
N TYR A 171 -24.74 -14.59 -10.96
CA TYR A 171 -25.00 -15.72 -10.06
C TYR A 171 -26.19 -15.45 -9.14
N PHE A 172 -26.32 -14.23 -8.62
CA PHE A 172 -27.41 -13.83 -7.75
C PHE A 172 -28.76 -13.86 -8.47
N GLU A 173 -28.83 -13.30 -9.68
CA GLU A 173 -30.04 -13.31 -10.52
C GLU A 173 -30.48 -14.75 -10.80
N ARG A 174 -29.55 -15.61 -11.26
CA ARG A 174 -29.85 -17.04 -11.49
C ARG A 174 -30.35 -17.75 -10.24
N ALA A 175 -29.65 -17.62 -9.11
CA ALA A 175 -30.05 -18.25 -7.85
C ALA A 175 -31.42 -17.74 -7.35
N SER A 176 -31.77 -16.49 -7.65
CA SER A 176 -33.06 -15.89 -7.31
C SER A 176 -34.19 -16.41 -8.20
N GLU A 177 -33.92 -16.61 -9.49
CA GLU A 177 -34.88 -17.12 -10.48
C GLU A 177 -35.15 -18.62 -10.31
N THR A 178 -34.11 -19.44 -10.23
CA THR A 178 -34.24 -20.91 -10.17
C THR A 178 -34.71 -21.40 -8.81
N LYS A 179 -34.39 -20.65 -7.75
CA LYS A 179 -34.50 -21.08 -6.34
C LYS A 179 -33.82 -22.43 -6.08
N ASP A 180 -32.91 -22.84 -6.95
CA ASP A 180 -32.16 -24.08 -6.84
C ASP A 180 -31.08 -23.94 -5.76
N MET A 181 -30.96 -24.97 -4.92
CA MET A 181 -29.92 -25.07 -3.92
C MET A 181 -28.53 -25.09 -4.56
N GLU A 182 -28.38 -25.72 -5.74
CA GLU A 182 -27.07 -25.79 -6.40
C GLU A 182 -26.56 -24.39 -6.81
N ASP A 183 -27.42 -23.54 -7.36
CA ASP A 183 -27.05 -22.18 -7.76
C ASP A 183 -26.74 -21.28 -6.57
N ARG A 184 -27.43 -21.48 -5.44
CA ARG A 184 -27.12 -20.79 -4.17
C ARG A 184 -25.75 -21.21 -3.63
N ILE A 185 -25.44 -22.50 -3.64
CA ILE A 185 -24.12 -23.03 -3.23
C ILE A 185 -23.02 -22.41 -4.11
N ARG A 186 -23.22 -22.34 -5.44
CA ARG A 186 -22.27 -21.71 -6.35
C ARG A 186 -22.02 -20.23 -6.03
N LEU A 187 -23.07 -19.48 -5.70
CA LEU A 187 -22.96 -18.07 -5.28
C LEU A 187 -22.15 -17.95 -3.97
N LYS A 188 -22.43 -18.78 -2.97
CA LYS A 188 -21.72 -18.78 -1.68
C LYS A 188 -20.22 -19.11 -1.84
N ILE A 189 -19.89 -20.14 -2.62
CA ILE A 189 -18.48 -20.49 -2.95
C ILE A 189 -17.79 -19.35 -3.70
N PHE A 190 -18.49 -18.71 -4.65
CA PHE A 190 -17.96 -17.58 -5.38
C PHE A 190 -17.60 -16.42 -4.45
N ASP A 191 -18.47 -16.08 -3.49
CA ASP A 191 -18.25 -15.00 -2.54
C ASP A 191 -17.05 -15.25 -1.64
N GLU A 192 -16.95 -16.42 -1.03
CA GLU A 192 -15.84 -16.78 -0.13
C GLU A 192 -14.48 -16.67 -0.85
N ARG A 193 -14.40 -17.25 -2.05
CA ARG A 193 -13.20 -17.21 -2.89
C ARG A 193 -12.86 -15.78 -3.30
N SER A 194 -13.87 -15.02 -3.71
CA SER A 194 -13.70 -13.64 -4.16
C SER A 194 -13.27 -12.72 -3.02
N PHE A 195 -13.87 -12.88 -1.83
CA PHE A 195 -13.49 -12.16 -0.61
C PHE A 195 -12.02 -12.40 -0.30
N SER A 196 -11.62 -13.66 -0.15
CA SER A 196 -10.26 -14.04 0.24
C SER A 196 -9.21 -13.53 -0.76
N GLN A 197 -9.48 -13.68 -2.07
CA GLN A 197 -8.57 -13.21 -3.12
C GLN A 197 -8.44 -11.69 -3.14
N MET A 198 -9.56 -10.97 -3.01
CA MET A 198 -9.56 -9.51 -3.10
C MET A 198 -9.00 -8.86 -1.85
N HIS A 199 -9.33 -9.39 -0.67
CA HIS A 199 -8.79 -8.93 0.60
C HIS A 199 -7.26 -9.00 0.61
N ARG A 200 -6.67 -10.13 0.21
CA ARG A 200 -5.20 -10.27 0.07
C ARG A 200 -4.59 -9.22 -0.87
N ARG A 201 -5.25 -8.91 -1.99
CA ARG A 201 -4.78 -7.88 -2.94
C ARG A 201 -4.84 -6.48 -2.33
N MET A 202 -5.89 -6.16 -1.57
CA MET A 202 -6.03 -4.87 -0.90
C MET A 202 -5.01 -4.71 0.24
N VAL A 203 -4.70 -5.78 0.98
CA VAL A 203 -3.59 -5.81 1.95
C VAL A 203 -2.27 -5.48 1.25
N SER A 204 -1.96 -6.17 0.15
CA SER A 204 -0.73 -5.93 -0.61
C SER A 204 -0.65 -4.50 -1.15
N LEU A 205 -1.77 -3.94 -1.65
CA LEU A 205 -1.81 -2.57 -2.13
C LEU A 205 -1.55 -1.58 -0.99
N LYS A 206 -2.20 -1.77 0.16
CA LYS A 206 -2.00 -0.93 1.35
C LYS A 206 -0.51 -0.90 1.73
N SER A 207 0.10 -2.07 1.88
CA SER A 207 1.52 -2.18 2.21
C SER A 207 2.42 -1.53 1.16
N PHE A 208 2.10 -1.68 -0.13
CA PHE A 208 2.89 -1.06 -1.19
C PHE A 208 2.81 0.47 -1.16
N VAL A 209 1.62 1.03 -0.91
CA VAL A 209 1.44 2.50 -0.76
C VAL A 209 2.14 3.02 0.49
N GLU A 210 2.01 2.31 1.62
CA GLU A 210 2.73 2.66 2.86
C GLU A 210 4.25 2.65 2.64
N ASP A 211 4.78 1.58 2.02
CA ASP A 211 6.20 1.49 1.66
C ASP A 211 6.64 2.63 0.76
N PHE A 212 5.83 3.00 -0.24
CA PHE A 212 6.12 4.12 -1.13
C PHE A 212 6.18 5.45 -0.36
N CYS A 213 5.22 5.72 0.52
CA CYS A 213 5.22 6.95 1.33
C CYS A 213 6.42 7.00 2.27
N ASN A 214 6.75 5.87 2.92
CA ASN A 214 7.91 5.73 3.80
C ASN A 214 9.26 6.00 3.10
N LEU A 215 9.35 5.91 1.76
CA LEU A 215 10.56 6.32 1.05
C LEU A 215 10.85 7.82 1.17
N PHE A 216 9.84 8.63 1.49
CA PHE A 216 9.87 10.10 1.48
C PHE A 216 9.51 10.76 2.83
N GLU A 217 9.01 10.00 3.80
CA GLU A 217 8.61 10.49 5.12
C GLU A 217 9.79 10.53 6.12
N SER A 218 10.63 11.58 6.08
CA SER A 218 11.71 11.72 7.08
C SER A 218 11.23 12.37 8.38
N ASP A 219 11.77 11.89 9.51
CA ASP A 219 11.72 12.48 10.86
C ASP A 219 12.30 13.90 10.87
N GLN A 220 11.52 14.87 10.39
CA GLN A 220 11.61 16.21 10.94
C GLN A 220 10.59 16.27 12.07
N SER A 221 11.02 15.86 13.26
CA SER A 221 10.40 16.35 14.47
C SER A 221 10.50 17.88 14.46
N PRO A 222 9.40 18.60 14.70
CA PRO A 222 9.49 20.04 14.92
C PRO A 222 10.17 20.25 16.27
N SER A 223 11.30 20.98 16.26
CA SER A 223 11.83 21.74 17.41
C SER A 223 11.81 21.05 18.78
N ASP A 224 12.98 20.64 19.29
CA ASP A 224 13.31 20.92 20.70
C ASP A 224 14.82 21.16 20.89
N GLN A 225 15.11 22.43 21.20
CA GLN A 225 16.18 22.94 22.06
C GLN A 225 17.64 22.92 21.56
N GLN A 226 17.97 24.04 20.93
CA GLN A 226 19.29 24.66 20.96
C GLN A 226 19.36 25.60 22.19
N GLU A 227 20.05 25.19 23.25
CA GLU A 227 20.81 26.06 24.15
C GLU A 227 22.18 25.37 24.34
N THR A 228 23.23 25.79 23.63
CA THR A 228 24.28 26.74 24.10
C THR A 228 24.92 26.27 25.42
N SER A 229 26.23 26.23 25.65
CA SER A 229 27.45 26.63 24.95
C SER A 229 28.60 26.09 25.85
N VAL A 230 29.60 25.37 25.32
CA VAL A 230 30.97 25.89 25.07
C VAL A 230 31.96 25.81 26.27
N VAL A 231 32.92 24.86 26.12
CA VAL A 231 34.40 25.03 26.25
C VAL A 231 35.12 24.74 27.60
N SER A 232 35.89 23.63 27.57
CA SER A 232 37.15 23.32 28.32
C SER A 232 38.23 24.40 28.13
N PRO A 233 39.29 24.59 28.97
CA PRO A 233 40.25 23.50 29.27
C PRO A 233 41.17 23.59 30.54
N ALA A 234 41.84 22.45 30.76
CA ALA A 234 43.24 22.24 31.20
C ALA A 234 43.73 22.44 32.67
N LYS A 235 44.53 21.42 33.06
CA LYS A 235 45.83 21.41 33.76
C LYS A 235 45.92 21.02 35.26
N GLU A 236 46.61 19.88 35.43
CA GLU A 236 47.82 19.65 36.26
C GLU A 236 47.75 19.43 37.80
N ILE A 237 48.22 18.22 38.15
CA ILE A 237 49.23 17.84 39.18
C ILE A 237 48.80 17.60 40.66
N SER A 238 49.17 16.38 41.09
CA SER A 238 49.56 15.83 42.40
C SER A 238 49.20 16.52 43.71
N THR A 239 48.70 15.71 44.66
CA THR A 239 49.49 15.16 45.79
C THR A 239 48.92 13.82 46.21
#